data_AF-A0A2N9Y2F9-F1
#
_entry.id   AF-A0A2N9Y2F9-F1
#
_cell.length_a   1.000
_cell.length_b   1.000
_cell.length_c   1.000
_cell.angle_alpha   90.00
_cell.angle_beta   90.00
_cell.angle_gamma   90.00
#
_symmetry.space_group_name_H-M   'P 1'
#
loop_
_entity.id
_entity.type
_entity.pdbx_description
1 polymer ?
#
loop_
_entity_poly.entity_id
_entity_poly.type
_entity_poly.pdbx_seq_one_letter_code
_entity_poly.pdbx_strand_id
1 'polypeptide(L)'
;MRCWILCFCVLFLSACPHVRKPTDKIPPSETGSVTPGKPLPQNYVFTPGKAGVSYRAVSYQELPQWPIQSFVDSLDAFKTSCSKLQMQPAWQPICQQAARTSRDNQHARVFFETYFTPWEVSQNGQLAGTVTGYYEPMLPGDTRQTAQARFPIYGIPSDFIVVPLNAGQRQGVVRIRLTGANSGVITPNGDYTANLASFPLNEKTRALKGRISGNQLIPYYTRAQINAGALNGKAPVLGYANDPVELFFLHVQGSGQLRTPDGRMLRLSYADKNDYPYVSIGKYMANKGYLPLAQTSMQGIKAWLQQHPQQLAEVLGQNPSYVFFRASAEPASGPTGALGVPLTKGYSAAVDSHFMNLGAPLFVATTHPANGFGLNRLMMAQDTGSAINGAVRVDYFWGYGDEAGALAGKMKYPGYVWQLLPNGMLPQVK
;
A
#
# COMPACT_ATOMS: atom_id res chain seq x y z
N MET A 1 38.07 -73.08 -6.41
CA MET A 1 37.58 -73.78 -5.20
C MET A 1 36.43 -72.95 -4.66
N ARG A 2 35.15 -73.30 -4.87
CA ARG A 2 34.31 -74.19 -4.02
C ARG A 2 34.43 -73.80 -2.54
N CYS A 3 33.45 -73.12 -1.94
CA CYS A 3 32.30 -73.63 -1.15
C CYS A 3 32.13 -72.65 0.04
N TRP A 4 31.02 -72.40 0.73
CA TRP A 4 29.68 -72.99 0.82
C TRP A 4 28.75 -71.99 1.56
N ILE A 5 27.46 -72.19 1.33
CA ILE A 5 26.29 -71.62 1.98
C ILE A 5 26.24 -72.00 3.47
N LEU A 6 25.76 -71.10 4.34
CA LEU A 6 25.01 -71.50 5.52
C LEU A 6 23.87 -70.52 5.81
N CYS A 7 22.67 -71.06 5.58
CA CYS A 7 21.35 -70.51 5.79
C CYS A 7 21.01 -70.65 7.28
N PHE A 8 20.50 -69.60 7.93
CA PHE A 8 19.81 -69.73 9.22
C PHE A 8 18.40 -69.18 9.10
N CYS A 9 17.44 -70.11 9.09
CA CYS A 9 16.02 -69.88 9.30
C CYS A 9 15.78 -69.34 10.71
N VAL A 10 15.04 -68.23 10.83
CA VAL A 10 14.33 -67.88 12.06
C VAL A 10 12.85 -67.73 11.72
N LEU A 11 12.05 -68.50 12.46
CA LEU A 11 10.61 -68.70 12.32
C LEU A 11 9.80 -67.43 12.58
N PHE A 12 8.77 -67.26 11.77
CA PHE A 12 7.68 -66.30 11.93
C PHE A 12 6.85 -66.57 13.19
N LEU A 13 6.68 -65.54 14.02
CA LEU A 13 5.52 -65.41 14.91
C LEU A 13 4.70 -64.21 14.44
N SER A 14 3.60 -64.51 13.77
CA SER A 14 2.60 -63.57 13.29
C SER A 14 1.80 -63.00 14.47
N ALA A 15 2.03 -61.74 14.81
CA ALA A 15 1.13 -60.96 15.67
C ALA A 15 0.49 -59.85 14.82
N CYS A 16 -0.83 -59.92 14.63
CA CYS A 16 -1.60 -58.88 13.95
C CYS A 16 -1.47 -57.53 14.69
N PRO A 17 -1.00 -56.45 14.06
CA PRO A 17 -1.21 -55.12 14.62
C PRO A 17 -2.68 -54.75 14.44
N HIS A 18 -3.41 -54.66 15.56
CA HIS A 18 -4.74 -54.05 15.63
C HIS A 18 -4.67 -52.65 15.02
N VAL A 19 -5.39 -52.45 13.91
CA VAL A 19 -5.66 -51.13 13.34
C VAL A 19 -6.51 -50.36 14.36
N ARG A 20 -5.87 -49.52 15.18
CA ARG A 20 -6.59 -48.51 15.97
C ARG A 20 -7.15 -47.50 14.98
N LYS A 21 -8.49 -47.42 14.92
CA LYS A 21 -9.20 -46.31 14.27
C LYS A 21 -8.70 -45.00 14.90
N PRO A 22 -8.33 -43.98 14.11
CA PRO A 22 -8.10 -42.65 14.65
C PRO A 22 -9.47 -42.05 14.98
N THR A 23 -9.91 -42.25 16.22
CA THR A 23 -10.96 -41.45 16.85
C THR A 23 -10.32 -40.65 17.97
N ASP A 24 -9.40 -39.76 17.60
CA ASP A 24 -9.11 -38.60 18.44
C ASP A 24 -9.81 -37.42 17.81
N LYS A 25 -10.93 -37.07 18.45
CA LYS A 25 -11.60 -35.80 18.25
C LYS A 25 -10.56 -34.70 18.50
N ILE A 26 -10.39 -33.82 17.53
CA ILE A 26 -9.65 -32.56 17.70
C ILE A 26 -10.22 -31.89 18.96
N PRO A 27 -9.40 -31.64 20.01
CA PRO A 27 -9.91 -30.96 21.19
C PRO A 27 -10.38 -29.55 20.79
N PRO A 28 -11.49 -29.07 21.37
CA PRO A 28 -12.02 -27.75 21.04
C PRO A 28 -10.97 -26.67 21.36
N SER A 29 -10.84 -25.72 20.42
CA SER A 29 -10.05 -24.49 20.53
C SER A 29 -10.06 -23.95 21.95
N GLU A 30 -8.92 -23.99 22.65
CA GLU A 30 -8.79 -23.32 23.93
C GLU A 30 -8.98 -21.81 23.72
N THR A 31 -10.13 -21.30 24.15
CA THR A 31 -10.37 -19.87 24.30
C THR A 31 -9.59 -19.39 25.52
N GLY A 32 -8.27 -19.31 25.39
CA GLY A 32 -7.40 -18.65 26.36
C GLY A 32 -7.87 -17.22 26.58
N SER A 33 -8.05 -16.81 27.83
CA SER A 33 -8.47 -15.46 28.17
C SER A 33 -7.37 -14.46 27.79
N VAL A 34 -7.67 -13.58 26.84
CA VAL A 34 -6.76 -12.52 26.42
C VAL A 34 -6.62 -11.51 27.56
N THR A 35 -5.46 -11.46 28.20
CA THR A 35 -5.17 -10.50 29.27
C THR A 35 -4.34 -9.34 28.70
N PRO A 36 -4.84 -8.09 28.73
CA PRO A 36 -4.08 -6.93 28.28
C PRO A 36 -2.70 -6.84 28.95
N GLY A 37 -1.65 -6.58 28.17
CA GLY A 37 -0.28 -6.44 28.65
C GLY A 37 0.48 -7.75 28.87
N LYS A 38 -0.17 -8.92 28.76
CA LYS A 38 0.51 -10.23 28.82
C LYS A 38 0.68 -10.82 27.42
N PRO A 39 1.85 -11.39 27.09
CA PRO A 39 2.01 -12.13 25.84
C PRO A 39 0.95 -13.23 25.72
N LEU A 40 0.46 -13.45 24.50
CA LEU A 40 -0.45 -14.57 24.27
C LEU A 40 0.31 -15.90 24.26
N PRO A 41 -0.35 -17.02 24.60
CA PRO A 41 0.25 -18.33 24.48
C PRO A 41 0.74 -18.59 23.05
N GLN A 42 1.91 -19.20 22.91
CA GLN A 42 2.40 -19.66 21.61
C GLN A 42 1.37 -20.61 20.98
N ASN A 43 1.21 -20.51 19.67
CA ASN A 43 0.21 -21.24 18.87
C ASN A 43 -1.26 -20.89 19.16
N TYR A 44 -1.54 -19.85 19.94
CA TYR A 44 -2.88 -19.30 20.00
C TYR A 44 -3.32 -18.83 18.60
N VAL A 45 -4.44 -19.35 18.10
CA VAL A 45 -4.99 -19.00 16.78
C VAL A 45 -6.23 -18.14 16.94
N PHE A 46 -6.22 -16.96 16.35
CA PHE A 46 -7.36 -16.09 16.23
C PHE A 46 -7.92 -16.14 14.81
N THR A 47 -9.19 -16.54 14.68
CA THR A 47 -9.91 -16.62 13.40
C THR A 47 -11.20 -15.82 13.50
N PRO A 48 -11.27 -14.59 12.95
CA PRO A 48 -12.45 -13.72 13.07
C PRO A 48 -13.66 -14.17 12.22
N GLY A 49 -13.56 -15.30 11.51
CA GLY A 49 -14.65 -15.89 10.72
C GLY A 49 -14.99 -15.17 9.41
N LYS A 50 -14.29 -14.08 9.07
CA LYS A 50 -14.50 -13.30 7.84
C LYS A 50 -13.29 -13.41 6.90
N ALA A 51 -13.55 -13.39 5.59
CA ALA A 51 -12.53 -13.28 4.53
C ALA A 51 -11.38 -14.31 4.58
N GLY A 52 -11.62 -15.46 5.23
CA GLY A 52 -10.71 -16.60 5.31
C GLY A 52 -9.38 -16.33 6.02
N VAL A 53 -9.27 -15.26 6.80
CA VAL A 53 -8.01 -14.89 7.49
C VAL A 53 -7.87 -15.60 8.83
N SER A 54 -6.64 -15.97 9.19
CA SER A 54 -6.27 -16.43 10.53
C SER A 54 -4.96 -15.81 10.98
N TYR A 55 -4.81 -15.65 12.29
CA TYR A 55 -3.61 -15.11 12.92
C TYR A 55 -3.13 -16.08 14.00
N ARG A 56 -1.89 -16.55 13.90
CA ARG A 56 -1.28 -17.47 14.90
C ARG A 56 -0.21 -16.73 15.68
N ALA A 57 -0.31 -16.69 17.01
CA ALA A 57 0.74 -16.15 17.86
C ALA A 57 1.97 -17.08 17.82
N VAL A 58 3.15 -16.54 17.54
CA VAL A 58 4.38 -17.32 17.34
C VAL A 58 5.52 -16.87 18.25
N SER A 59 6.59 -17.67 18.32
CA SER A 59 7.86 -17.24 18.91
C SER A 59 8.65 -16.35 17.95
N TYR A 60 9.47 -15.45 18.48
CA TYR A 60 10.45 -14.70 17.68
C TYR A 60 11.47 -15.61 16.97
N GLN A 61 11.66 -16.85 17.44
CA GLN A 61 12.50 -17.84 16.78
C GLN A 61 11.90 -18.37 15.47
N GLU A 62 10.58 -18.24 15.28
CA GLU A 62 9.91 -18.62 14.03
C GLU A 62 10.04 -17.54 12.95
N LEU A 63 10.48 -16.33 13.30
CA LEU A 63 10.71 -15.25 12.33
C LEU A 63 12.09 -15.44 11.67
N PRO A 64 12.16 -15.60 10.32
CA PRO A 64 13.41 -15.88 9.62
C PRO A 64 14.48 -14.83 9.90
N GLN A 65 15.67 -15.26 10.33
CA GLN A 65 16.82 -14.37 10.57
C GLN A 65 16.56 -13.26 11.61
N TRP A 66 15.58 -13.40 12.51
CA TRP A 66 15.28 -12.39 13.53
C TRP A 66 16.50 -11.91 14.34
N PRO A 67 17.39 -12.79 14.86
CA PRO A 67 18.50 -12.36 15.71
C PRO A 67 19.53 -11.45 15.02
N ILE A 68 19.59 -11.48 13.69
CA ILE A 68 20.57 -10.75 12.88
C ILE A 68 19.98 -9.53 12.15
N GLN A 69 18.73 -9.16 12.45
CA GLN A 69 18.11 -7.97 11.88
C GLN A 69 18.72 -6.68 12.44
N SER A 70 18.63 -5.62 11.63
CA SER A 70 18.78 -4.25 12.11
C SER A 70 17.43 -3.74 12.61
N PHE A 71 17.36 -3.45 13.90
CA PHE A 71 16.17 -2.94 14.61
C PHE A 71 16.22 -1.44 14.86
N VAL A 72 17.38 -0.79 14.68
CA VAL A 72 17.56 0.64 14.99
C VAL A 72 16.62 1.49 14.15
N ASP A 73 16.63 1.29 12.84
CA ASP A 73 15.77 2.06 11.93
C ASP A 73 14.30 1.59 12.03
N SER A 74 14.04 0.34 12.40
CA SER A 74 12.69 -0.14 12.73
C SER A 74 12.12 0.59 13.95
N LEU A 75 12.94 0.85 14.96
CA LEU A 75 12.56 1.64 16.13
C LEU A 75 12.31 3.11 15.76
N ASP A 76 13.15 3.71 14.92
CA ASP A 76 12.95 5.08 14.43
C ASP A 76 11.65 5.20 13.61
N ALA A 77 11.39 4.24 12.72
CA ALA A 77 10.13 4.16 11.98
C ALA A 77 8.94 3.97 12.94
N PHE A 78 9.06 3.12 13.97
CA PHE A 78 8.00 2.92 14.96
C PHE A 78 7.71 4.18 15.79
N LYS A 79 8.76 4.91 16.22
CA LYS A 79 8.64 6.22 16.90
C LYS A 79 7.85 7.22 16.06
N THR A 80 7.99 7.15 14.73
CA THR A 80 7.22 7.96 13.79
C THR A 80 5.73 7.58 13.80
N SER A 81 5.39 6.29 13.79
CA SER A 81 4.00 5.80 13.99
C SER A 81 3.39 6.27 15.32
N CYS A 82 4.20 6.38 16.37
CA CYS A 82 3.75 6.77 17.71
C CYS A 82 3.13 8.16 17.81
N SER A 83 3.45 9.08 16.89
CA SER A 83 2.76 10.39 16.80
C SER A 83 1.25 10.25 16.62
N LYS A 84 0.78 9.13 16.04
CA LYS A 84 -0.63 8.80 15.84
C LYS A 84 -1.12 7.69 16.76
N LEU A 85 -0.31 6.63 16.95
CA LEU A 85 -0.72 5.48 17.75
C LEU A 85 -0.93 5.82 19.22
N GLN A 86 -0.19 6.78 19.78
CA GLN A 86 -0.33 7.18 21.19
C GLN A 86 -1.72 7.69 21.58
N MET A 87 -2.56 8.03 20.60
CA MET A 87 -3.97 8.41 20.82
C MET A 87 -4.85 7.20 21.18
N GLN A 88 -4.37 5.97 20.98
CA GLN A 88 -5.06 4.74 21.32
C GLN A 88 -4.55 4.20 22.67
N PRO A 89 -5.44 3.90 23.64
CA PRO A 89 -5.03 3.48 24.99
C PRO A 89 -4.07 2.28 25.01
N ALA A 90 -4.29 1.29 24.13
CA ALA A 90 -3.44 0.09 24.05
C ALA A 90 -2.00 0.37 23.58
N TRP A 91 -1.78 1.48 22.87
CA TRP A 91 -0.49 1.83 22.27
C TRP A 91 0.28 2.90 23.06
N GLN A 92 -0.42 3.72 23.83
CA GLN A 92 0.16 4.83 24.60
C GLN A 92 1.38 4.43 25.46
N PRO A 93 1.32 3.38 26.33
CA PRO A 93 2.47 3.02 27.17
C PRO A 93 3.66 2.51 26.34
N ILE A 94 3.39 1.80 25.24
CA ILE A 94 4.43 1.28 24.34
C ILE A 94 5.13 2.42 23.61
N CYS A 95 4.37 3.43 23.18
CA CYS A 95 4.94 4.62 22.55
C CYS A 95 5.78 5.46 23.51
N GLN A 96 5.36 5.60 24.77
CA GLN A 96 6.18 6.24 25.80
C GLN A 96 7.47 5.46 26.06
N GLN A 97 7.40 4.13 26.08
CA GLN A 97 8.58 3.30 26.22
C GLN A 97 9.50 3.43 25.00
N ALA A 98 8.95 3.37 23.78
CA ALA A 98 9.74 3.52 22.56
C ALA A 98 10.54 4.83 22.56
N ALA A 99 9.94 5.94 22.99
CA ALA A 99 10.62 7.23 23.10
C ALA A 99 11.84 7.21 24.04
N ARG A 100 11.82 6.35 25.06
CA ARG A 100 12.91 6.16 26.04
C ARG A 100 13.93 5.10 25.61
N THR A 101 13.59 4.25 24.64
CA THR A 101 14.49 3.21 24.13
C THR A 101 15.66 3.85 23.37
N SER A 102 16.87 3.52 23.82
CA SER A 102 18.14 3.92 23.20
C SER A 102 18.21 3.52 21.72
N ARG A 103 18.87 4.36 20.92
CA ARG A 103 19.02 4.17 19.48
C ARG A 103 20.20 3.25 19.16
N ASP A 104 20.09 2.00 19.59
CA ASP A 104 21.03 0.93 19.27
C ASP A 104 20.30 -0.41 19.08
N ASN A 105 20.96 -1.34 18.40
CA ASN A 105 20.31 -2.56 17.91
C ASN A 105 19.82 -3.45 19.06
N GLN A 106 20.59 -3.52 20.15
CA GLN A 106 20.28 -4.38 21.28
C GLN A 106 19.03 -3.88 22.02
N HIS A 107 18.98 -2.60 22.39
CA HIS A 107 17.82 -2.04 23.07
C HIS A 107 16.58 -2.03 22.19
N ALA A 108 16.72 -1.75 20.89
CA ALA A 108 15.61 -1.80 19.94
C ALA A 108 15.04 -3.22 19.81
N ARG A 109 15.90 -4.25 19.70
CA ARG A 109 15.47 -5.65 19.70
C ARG A 109 14.71 -6.03 20.97
N VAL A 110 15.31 -5.74 22.13
CA VAL A 110 14.71 -6.03 23.45
C VAL A 110 13.36 -5.34 23.59
N PHE A 111 13.23 -4.11 23.08
CA PHE A 111 11.96 -3.39 23.07
C PHE A 111 10.88 -4.16 22.29
N PHE A 112 11.16 -4.58 21.05
CA PHE A 112 10.15 -5.34 20.29
C PHE A 112 9.82 -6.66 20.98
N GLU A 113 10.83 -7.41 21.43
CA GLU A 113 10.64 -8.71 22.11
C GLU A 113 9.87 -8.61 23.43
N THR A 114 10.01 -7.49 24.16
CA THR A 114 9.37 -7.29 25.46
C THR A 114 7.91 -6.88 25.34
N TYR A 115 7.58 -6.00 24.39
CA TYR A 115 6.28 -5.31 24.37
C TYR A 115 5.30 -5.85 23.35
N PHE A 116 5.73 -6.74 22.45
CA PHE A 116 4.91 -7.23 21.36
C PHE A 116 4.84 -8.76 21.28
N THR A 117 3.68 -9.23 20.80
CA THR A 117 3.45 -10.60 20.36
C THR A 117 3.43 -10.63 18.82
N PRO A 118 4.27 -11.46 18.16
CA PRO A 118 4.23 -11.63 16.71
C PRO A 118 3.09 -12.58 16.31
N TRP A 119 2.33 -12.17 15.30
CA TRP A 119 1.20 -12.91 14.75
C TRP A 119 1.48 -13.30 13.29
N GLU A 120 1.71 -14.58 13.04
CA GLU A 120 1.78 -15.14 11.69
C GLU A 120 0.41 -15.03 11.01
N VAL A 121 0.39 -14.43 9.82
CA VAL A 121 -0.86 -14.16 9.09
C VAL A 121 -1.04 -15.18 7.97
N SER A 122 -2.22 -15.77 7.88
CA SER A 122 -2.61 -16.62 6.76
C SER A 122 -3.95 -16.16 6.18
N GLN A 123 -4.15 -16.36 4.88
CA GLN A 123 -5.43 -16.14 4.22
C GLN A 123 -5.83 -17.36 3.38
N ASN A 124 -7.04 -17.87 3.58
CA ASN A 124 -7.55 -19.08 2.96
C ASN A 124 -6.59 -20.28 3.15
N GLY A 125 -5.96 -20.37 4.32
CA GLY A 125 -4.97 -21.40 4.65
C GLY A 125 -3.60 -21.21 3.99
N GLN A 126 -3.37 -20.12 3.26
CA GLN A 126 -2.07 -19.81 2.66
C GLN A 126 -1.31 -18.78 3.49
N LEU A 127 -0.08 -19.14 3.87
CA LEU A 127 0.87 -18.23 4.51
C LEU A 127 1.59 -17.32 3.51
N ALA A 128 1.72 -17.78 2.27
CA ALA A 128 2.38 -17.03 1.22
C ALA A 128 1.39 -16.05 0.58
N GLY A 129 1.88 -14.84 0.30
CA GLY A 129 1.18 -13.84 -0.48
C GLY A 129 2.13 -13.06 -1.36
N THR A 130 1.82 -11.81 -1.68
CA THR A 130 2.59 -11.01 -2.67
C THR A 130 3.19 -9.75 -2.06
N VAL A 131 4.49 -9.58 -2.27
CA VAL A 131 5.21 -8.34 -1.99
C VAL A 131 5.56 -7.64 -3.30
N THR A 132 5.14 -6.39 -3.43
CA THR A 132 5.56 -5.47 -4.50
C THR A 132 6.37 -4.33 -3.90
N GLY A 133 6.89 -3.43 -4.73
CA GLY A 133 7.58 -2.23 -4.25
C GLY A 133 7.00 -0.95 -4.84
N TYR A 134 7.06 0.12 -4.06
CA TYR A 134 6.74 1.49 -4.47
C TYR A 134 7.82 2.47 -3.96
N TYR A 135 7.79 3.69 -4.49
CA TYR A 135 8.79 4.71 -4.19
C TYR A 135 8.22 6.12 -4.39
N GLU A 136 8.92 7.13 -3.90
CA GLU A 136 8.63 8.54 -4.17
C GLU A 136 9.49 9.03 -5.36
N PRO A 137 8.89 9.30 -6.53
CA PRO A 137 9.62 9.80 -7.69
C PRO A 137 10.13 11.21 -7.44
N MET A 138 11.36 11.47 -7.86
CA MET A 138 11.93 12.81 -7.94
C MET A 138 11.97 13.23 -9.41
N LEU A 139 11.18 14.24 -9.78
CA LEU A 139 11.09 14.70 -11.15
C LEU A 139 11.68 16.11 -11.30
N PRO A 140 12.47 16.39 -12.35
CA PRO A 140 12.91 17.74 -12.66
C PRO A 140 11.73 18.63 -13.05
N GLY A 141 11.74 19.87 -12.58
CA GLY A 141 10.73 20.87 -12.93
C GLY A 141 11.01 22.23 -12.33
N ASP A 142 10.00 23.08 -12.25
CA ASP A 142 10.10 24.38 -11.60
C ASP A 142 8.76 24.79 -10.99
N THR A 143 8.80 25.64 -9.95
CA THR A 143 7.62 26.31 -9.38
C THR A 143 6.96 27.29 -10.35
N ARG A 144 7.68 27.73 -11.40
CA ARG A 144 7.17 28.61 -12.45
C ARG A 144 7.27 27.94 -13.81
N GLN A 145 6.43 28.36 -14.76
CA GLN A 145 6.52 27.87 -16.13
C GLN A 145 7.80 28.38 -16.79
N THR A 146 8.54 27.50 -17.45
CA THR A 146 9.75 27.84 -18.21
C THR A 146 9.73 27.14 -19.56
N ALA A 147 10.76 27.37 -20.39
CA ALA A 147 10.90 26.65 -21.66
C ALA A 147 11.05 25.13 -21.45
N GLN A 148 11.66 24.70 -20.34
CA GLN A 148 11.84 23.30 -19.96
C GLN A 148 10.64 22.79 -19.14
N ALA A 149 10.25 23.53 -18.10
CA ALA A 149 9.18 23.16 -17.17
C ALA A 149 7.83 23.62 -17.73
N ARG A 150 7.17 22.73 -18.50
CA ARG A 150 5.97 23.07 -19.29
C ARG A 150 4.69 22.38 -18.84
N PHE A 151 4.79 21.27 -18.12
CA PHE A 151 3.63 20.42 -17.83
C PHE A 151 3.07 20.73 -16.43
N PRO A 152 1.90 21.39 -16.32
CA PRO A 152 1.39 21.86 -15.04
C PRO A 152 1.00 20.71 -14.09
N ILE A 153 1.31 20.88 -12.82
CA ILE A 153 0.93 19.99 -11.73
C ILE A 153 -0.21 20.68 -10.97
N TYR A 154 -1.41 20.11 -11.05
CA TYR A 154 -2.60 20.76 -10.51
C TYR A 154 -2.90 20.35 -9.06
N GLY A 155 -3.29 21.34 -8.25
CA GLY A 155 -4.04 21.10 -7.03
C GLY A 155 -5.54 20.91 -7.30
N ILE A 156 -6.34 20.85 -6.24
CA ILE A 156 -7.80 20.67 -6.36
C ILE A 156 -8.41 21.84 -7.12
N PRO A 157 -9.10 21.60 -8.25
CA PRO A 157 -9.75 22.66 -9.01
C PRO A 157 -10.90 23.33 -8.25
N SER A 158 -11.19 24.58 -8.56
CA SER A 158 -12.26 25.35 -7.89
C SER A 158 -13.66 24.83 -8.17
N ASP A 159 -13.86 24.06 -9.24
CA ASP A 159 -15.14 23.46 -9.62
C ASP A 159 -15.24 21.95 -9.31
N PHE A 160 -14.25 21.39 -8.60
CA PHE A 160 -14.21 19.97 -8.23
C PHE A 160 -15.07 19.71 -6.99
N ILE A 161 -16.26 19.12 -7.18
CA ILE A 161 -17.22 18.82 -6.11
C ILE A 161 -17.12 17.36 -5.70
N VAL A 162 -16.97 17.13 -4.40
CA VAL A 162 -17.02 15.81 -3.77
C VAL A 162 -18.34 15.62 -3.03
N VAL A 163 -19.08 14.56 -3.37
CA VAL A 163 -20.34 14.22 -2.69
C VAL A 163 -20.24 12.82 -2.11
N PRO A 164 -20.29 12.63 -0.78
CA PRO A 164 -20.30 11.31 -0.17
C PRO A 164 -21.45 10.44 -0.71
N LEU A 165 -21.16 9.15 -0.93
CA LEU A 165 -22.09 8.18 -1.49
C LEU A 165 -22.29 7.03 -0.49
N ASN A 166 -23.54 6.75 -0.17
CA ASN A 166 -23.90 5.65 0.73
C ASN A 166 -23.49 4.29 0.14
N ALA A 167 -23.22 3.32 1.02
CA ALA A 167 -22.96 1.94 0.61
C ALA A 167 -24.19 1.38 -0.14
N GLY A 168 -23.97 0.78 -1.32
CA GLY A 168 -25.03 0.18 -2.14
C GLY A 168 -25.77 1.14 -3.09
N GLN A 169 -25.75 2.46 -2.85
CA GLN A 169 -26.39 3.41 -3.76
C GLN A 169 -25.52 3.61 -5.01
N ARG A 170 -25.89 2.97 -6.13
CA ARG A 170 -25.09 2.97 -7.37
C ARG A 170 -25.88 3.29 -8.63
N GLN A 171 -27.20 3.41 -8.53
CA GLN A 171 -28.10 3.59 -9.66
C GLN A 171 -29.16 4.65 -9.36
N GLY A 172 -29.79 5.15 -10.42
CA GLY A 172 -30.83 6.16 -10.35
C GLY A 172 -30.32 7.59 -10.39
N VAL A 173 -31.25 8.53 -10.25
CA VAL A 173 -30.98 9.96 -10.20
C VAL A 173 -31.10 10.43 -8.76
N VAL A 174 -30.06 11.10 -8.27
CA VAL A 174 -30.03 11.69 -6.94
C VAL A 174 -30.05 13.20 -7.02
N ARG A 175 -30.48 13.85 -5.93
CA ARG A 175 -30.45 15.30 -5.79
C ARG A 175 -29.33 15.72 -4.85
N ILE A 176 -28.60 16.76 -5.21
CA ILE A 176 -27.40 17.23 -4.56
C ILE A 176 -27.60 18.67 -4.09
N ARG A 177 -27.21 18.96 -2.85
CA ARG A 177 -27.03 20.33 -2.34
C ARG A 177 -25.55 20.57 -2.09
N LEU A 178 -25.03 21.71 -2.53
CA LEU A 178 -23.66 22.11 -2.22
C LEU A 178 -23.55 22.53 -0.75
N THR A 179 -22.46 22.16 -0.10
CA THR A 179 -22.18 22.47 1.31
C THR A 179 -20.92 23.30 1.50
N GLY A 180 -20.19 23.55 0.42
CA GLY A 180 -18.96 24.33 0.39
C GLY A 180 -18.45 24.44 -1.04
N ALA A 181 -17.29 25.09 -1.23
CA ALA A 181 -16.72 25.32 -2.57
C ALA A 181 -16.42 24.01 -3.33
N ASN A 182 -16.00 22.96 -2.62
CA ASN A 182 -15.61 21.66 -3.20
C ASN A 182 -16.40 20.47 -2.62
N SER A 183 -17.55 20.72 -1.99
CA SER A 183 -18.31 19.67 -1.30
C SER A 183 -19.82 19.79 -1.52
N GLY A 184 -20.49 18.64 -1.51
CA GLY A 184 -21.94 18.57 -1.50
C GLY A 184 -22.45 17.32 -0.77
N VAL A 185 -23.76 17.24 -0.62
CA VAL A 185 -24.46 16.12 0.02
C VAL A 185 -25.62 15.66 -0.83
N ILE A 186 -25.90 14.35 -0.81
CA ILE A 186 -27.13 13.79 -1.38
C ILE A 186 -28.28 14.14 -0.44
N THR A 187 -29.31 14.82 -0.93
CA THR A 187 -30.49 15.20 -0.14
C THR A 187 -31.73 15.31 -1.04
N PRO A 188 -32.94 14.90 -0.57
CA PRO A 188 -34.16 14.93 -1.38
C PRO A 188 -34.49 16.31 -1.97
N ASN A 189 -34.09 17.39 -1.31
CA ASN A 189 -34.37 18.77 -1.73
C ASN A 189 -33.14 19.47 -2.31
N GLY A 190 -32.24 18.72 -2.94
CA GLY A 190 -31.04 19.27 -3.57
C GLY A 190 -31.34 20.09 -4.82
N ASP A 191 -30.55 21.14 -5.05
CA ASP A 191 -30.71 22.06 -6.18
C ASP A 191 -30.26 21.44 -7.51
N TYR A 192 -29.30 20.51 -7.45
CA TYR A 192 -28.71 19.86 -8.62
C TYR A 192 -29.13 18.40 -8.71
N THR A 193 -29.18 17.86 -9.92
CA THR A 193 -29.40 16.43 -10.17
C THR A 193 -28.11 15.73 -10.56
N ALA A 194 -27.93 14.47 -10.16
CA ALA A 194 -26.82 13.64 -10.59
C ALA A 194 -27.35 12.27 -11.04
N ASN A 195 -27.11 11.92 -12.31
CA ASN A 195 -27.40 10.58 -12.81
C ASN A 195 -26.24 9.65 -12.44
N LEU A 196 -26.45 8.75 -11.49
CA LEU A 196 -25.39 7.86 -10.99
C LEU A 196 -24.81 6.94 -12.07
N ALA A 197 -25.59 6.60 -13.10
CA ALA A 197 -25.12 5.79 -14.22
C ALA A 197 -24.07 6.49 -15.11
N SER A 198 -23.95 7.81 -15.01
CA SER A 198 -22.92 8.58 -15.73
C SER A 198 -21.56 8.58 -15.04
N PHE A 199 -21.50 8.25 -13.75
CA PHE A 199 -20.26 8.27 -12.97
C PHE A 199 -19.54 6.92 -13.06
N PRO A 200 -18.19 6.89 -12.96
CA PRO A 200 -17.38 5.67 -12.98
C PRO A 200 -17.46 4.89 -11.65
N LEU A 201 -18.67 4.57 -11.19
CA LEU A 201 -18.91 3.95 -9.89
C LEU A 201 -18.52 2.47 -9.89
N ASN A 202 -17.94 2.02 -8.78
CA ASN A 202 -17.72 0.61 -8.47
C ASN A 202 -18.06 0.32 -6.99
N GLU A 203 -17.87 -0.93 -6.57
CA GLU A 203 -18.16 -1.38 -5.19
C GLU A 203 -17.36 -0.61 -4.13
N LYS A 204 -16.14 -0.18 -4.47
CA LYS A 204 -15.26 0.59 -3.59
C LYS A 204 -15.51 2.09 -3.63
N THR A 205 -16.31 2.61 -4.57
CA THR A 205 -16.61 4.06 -4.63
C THR A 205 -17.29 4.53 -3.34
N ARG A 206 -16.80 5.63 -2.77
CA ARG A 206 -17.32 6.22 -1.52
C ARG A 206 -17.85 7.64 -1.70
N ALA A 207 -17.61 8.26 -2.85
CA ALA A 207 -18.07 9.60 -3.17
C ALA A 207 -18.19 9.79 -4.68
N LEU A 208 -19.13 10.62 -5.12
CA LEU A 208 -19.16 11.17 -6.47
C LEU A 208 -18.10 12.27 -6.57
N LYS A 209 -17.36 12.28 -7.68
CA LYS A 209 -16.40 13.34 -8.05
C LYS A 209 -16.90 13.99 -9.32
N GLY A 210 -17.35 15.23 -9.23
CA GLY A 210 -18.06 15.89 -10.31
C GLY A 210 -17.89 17.39 -10.36
N ARG A 211 -18.53 18.01 -11.35
CA ARG A 211 -18.62 19.46 -11.49
C ARG A 211 -20.03 19.87 -11.86
N ILE A 212 -20.40 21.10 -11.52
CA ILE A 212 -21.70 21.64 -11.88
C ILE A 212 -21.70 22.04 -13.36
N SER A 213 -22.74 21.65 -14.07
CA SER A 213 -23.03 22.06 -15.45
C SER A 213 -24.53 22.28 -15.58
N GLY A 214 -24.96 23.55 -15.64
CA GLY A 214 -26.38 23.90 -15.54
C GLY A 214 -26.97 23.45 -14.21
N ASN A 215 -28.03 22.66 -14.24
CA ASN A 215 -28.71 22.10 -13.06
C ASN A 215 -28.24 20.67 -12.70
N GLN A 216 -27.09 20.23 -13.23
CA GLN A 216 -26.57 18.88 -13.02
C GLN A 216 -25.19 18.89 -12.38
N LEU A 217 -24.96 17.92 -11.49
CA LEU A 217 -23.63 17.45 -11.15
C LEU A 217 -23.26 16.34 -12.14
N ILE A 218 -22.28 16.60 -12.99
CA ILE A 218 -21.76 15.65 -13.99
C ILE A 218 -20.38 15.13 -13.58
N PRO A 219 -19.92 13.98 -14.11
CA PRO A 219 -18.58 13.47 -13.83
C PRO A 219 -17.50 14.51 -14.09
N TYR A 220 -16.43 14.45 -13.29
CA TYR A 220 -15.31 15.37 -13.46
C TYR A 220 -14.54 15.11 -14.76
N TYR A 221 -13.60 15.98 -15.11
CA TYR A 221 -12.83 15.82 -16.35
C TYR A 221 -11.94 14.56 -16.34
N THR A 222 -11.83 13.89 -17.49
CA THR A 222 -10.86 12.80 -17.71
C THR A 222 -9.46 13.36 -17.94
N ARG A 223 -8.42 12.53 -17.81
CA ARG A 223 -7.04 12.90 -18.14
C ARG A 223 -6.90 13.51 -19.54
N ALA A 224 -7.54 12.94 -20.56
CA ALA A 224 -7.46 13.45 -21.93
C ALA A 224 -8.00 14.88 -22.03
N GLN A 225 -9.13 15.16 -21.37
CA GLN A 225 -9.71 16.52 -21.31
C GLN A 225 -8.82 17.49 -20.54
N ILE A 226 -8.25 17.05 -19.41
CA ILE A 226 -7.33 17.86 -18.60
C ILE A 226 -6.04 18.18 -19.38
N ASN A 227 -5.45 17.18 -20.05
CA ASN A 227 -4.28 17.35 -20.92
C ASN A 227 -4.56 18.31 -22.08
N ALA A 228 -5.81 18.36 -22.56
CA ALA A 228 -6.27 19.30 -23.58
C ALA A 228 -6.61 20.71 -23.03
N GLY A 229 -6.38 20.97 -21.73
CA GLY A 229 -6.53 22.30 -21.13
C GLY A 229 -7.86 22.56 -20.43
N ALA A 230 -8.66 21.54 -20.10
CA ALA A 230 -9.94 21.72 -19.43
C ALA A 230 -9.87 22.44 -18.05
N LEU A 231 -8.67 22.47 -17.44
CA LEU A 231 -8.41 23.11 -16.14
C LEU A 231 -7.78 24.51 -16.24
N ASN A 232 -7.54 25.02 -17.45
CA ASN A 232 -6.93 26.33 -17.65
C ASN A 232 -7.76 27.41 -16.92
N GLY A 233 -7.13 28.11 -15.97
CA GLY A 233 -7.79 29.14 -15.16
C GLY A 233 -8.75 28.64 -14.08
N LYS A 234 -8.86 27.32 -13.87
CA LYS A 234 -9.80 26.70 -12.90
C LYS A 234 -9.11 25.95 -11.76
N ALA A 235 -7.82 25.69 -11.89
CA ALA A 235 -7.08 24.94 -10.89
C ALA A 235 -5.80 25.66 -10.49
N PRO A 236 -5.40 25.60 -9.21
CA PRO A 236 -4.10 26.08 -8.79
C PRO A 236 -3.01 25.23 -9.45
N VAL A 237 -2.04 25.87 -10.08
CA VAL A 237 -0.83 25.21 -10.58
C VAL A 237 0.23 25.27 -9.49
N LEU A 238 0.66 24.10 -9.02
CA LEU A 238 1.60 23.95 -7.92
C LEU A 238 3.07 24.01 -8.38
N GLY A 239 3.29 23.74 -9.65
CA GLY A 239 4.58 23.69 -10.31
C GLY A 239 4.42 23.10 -11.71
N TYR A 240 5.53 22.97 -12.42
CA TYR A 240 5.58 22.45 -13.78
C TYR A 240 6.67 21.39 -13.87
N ALA A 241 6.31 20.20 -14.36
CA ALA A 241 7.25 19.14 -14.69
C ALA A 241 7.93 19.40 -16.03
N ASN A 242 9.15 18.89 -16.19
CA ASN A 242 9.87 18.93 -17.46
C ASN A 242 9.38 17.86 -18.46
N ASP A 243 8.89 16.72 -17.94
CA ASP A 243 8.50 15.57 -18.76
C ASP A 243 7.10 15.07 -18.38
N PRO A 244 6.20 14.85 -19.36
CA PRO A 244 4.82 14.47 -19.09
C PRO A 244 4.67 12.99 -18.76
N VAL A 245 5.64 12.13 -19.13
CA VAL A 245 5.67 10.72 -18.75
C VAL A 245 6.09 10.60 -17.28
N GLU A 246 7.12 11.33 -16.85
CA GLU A 246 7.47 11.39 -15.42
C GLU A 246 6.31 11.93 -14.59
N LEU A 247 5.66 13.01 -15.04
CA LEU A 247 4.46 13.51 -14.41
C LEU A 247 3.33 12.46 -14.41
N PHE A 248 3.15 11.68 -15.47
CA PHE A 248 2.20 10.57 -15.46
C PHE A 248 2.52 9.56 -14.36
N PHE A 249 3.77 9.16 -14.20
CA PHE A 249 4.18 8.21 -13.17
C PHE A 249 4.11 8.80 -11.75
N LEU A 250 4.28 10.12 -11.57
CA LEU A 250 3.93 10.81 -10.34
C LEU A 250 2.46 10.55 -9.95
N HIS A 251 1.52 10.63 -10.89
CA HIS A 251 0.11 10.29 -10.62
C HIS A 251 -0.08 8.82 -10.23
N VAL A 252 0.71 7.90 -10.81
CA VAL A 252 0.64 6.47 -10.48
C VAL A 252 1.12 6.21 -9.05
N GLN A 253 2.20 6.87 -8.62
CA GLN A 253 2.73 6.75 -7.25
C GLN A 253 1.89 7.53 -6.22
N GLY A 254 1.19 8.59 -6.64
CA GLY A 254 0.31 9.39 -5.79
C GLY A 254 1.03 10.43 -4.92
N SER A 255 2.35 10.39 -4.85
CA SER A 255 3.20 11.42 -4.24
C SER A 255 4.55 11.48 -4.97
N GLY A 256 5.31 12.54 -4.76
CA GLY A 256 6.63 12.75 -5.36
C GLY A 256 7.26 14.07 -4.97
N GLN A 257 8.45 14.34 -5.48
CA GLN A 257 9.18 15.58 -5.26
C GLN A 257 9.51 16.24 -6.60
N LEU A 258 9.21 17.53 -6.72
CA LEU A 258 9.64 18.36 -7.83
C LEU A 258 10.99 19.00 -7.46
N ARG A 259 12.03 18.69 -8.23
CA ARG A 259 13.37 19.29 -8.06
C ARG A 259 13.56 20.46 -9.01
N THR A 260 13.73 21.65 -8.46
CA THR A 260 14.01 22.87 -9.22
C THR A 260 15.47 22.95 -9.68
N PRO A 261 15.82 23.80 -10.67
CA PRO A 261 17.21 23.93 -11.14
C PRO A 261 18.18 24.44 -10.08
N ASP A 262 17.70 25.21 -9.11
CA ASP A 262 18.47 25.70 -7.95
C ASP A 262 18.56 24.68 -6.80
N GLY A 263 18.07 23.46 -7.00
CA GLY A 263 18.17 22.36 -6.05
C GLY A 263 17.10 22.34 -4.94
N ARG A 264 16.16 23.30 -4.93
CA ARG A 264 15.02 23.25 -4.01
C ARG A 264 14.12 22.06 -4.35
N MET A 265 13.52 21.49 -3.31
CA MET A 265 12.55 20.41 -3.42
C MET A 265 11.17 20.93 -3.02
N LEU A 266 10.19 20.66 -3.86
CA LEU A 266 8.78 20.86 -3.56
C LEU A 266 8.13 19.48 -3.44
N ARG A 267 7.67 19.12 -2.24
CA ARG A 267 6.93 17.87 -2.05
C ARG A 267 5.52 18.00 -2.58
N LEU A 268 5.08 16.98 -3.30
CA LEU A 268 3.76 16.83 -3.88
C LEU A 268 3.10 15.62 -3.25
N SER A 269 2.06 15.84 -2.46
CA SER A 269 1.28 14.77 -1.80
C SER A 269 -0.12 14.68 -2.40
N TYR A 270 -0.68 13.48 -2.46
CA TYR A 270 -2.06 13.23 -2.90
C TYR A 270 -3.06 14.17 -2.20
N ALA A 271 -3.92 14.82 -2.98
CA ALA A 271 -5.03 15.62 -2.48
C ALA A 271 -6.37 14.90 -2.65
N ASP A 272 -6.67 14.52 -3.89
CA ASP A 272 -7.85 13.77 -4.32
C ASP A 272 -7.66 13.28 -5.77
N LYS A 273 -8.64 12.59 -6.35
CA LYS A 273 -8.65 12.13 -7.75
C LYS A 273 -10.03 12.24 -8.39
N ASN A 274 -10.09 12.24 -9.72
CA ASN A 274 -11.34 12.28 -10.49
C ASN A 274 -12.17 10.97 -10.48
N ASP A 275 -11.68 9.93 -9.80
CA ASP A 275 -12.28 8.60 -9.59
C ASP A 275 -12.57 7.75 -10.84
N TYR A 276 -12.10 8.18 -12.01
CA TYR A 276 -12.07 7.30 -13.19
C TYR A 276 -11.12 6.11 -12.97
N PRO A 277 -11.43 4.93 -13.56
CA PRO A 277 -10.62 3.74 -13.38
C PRO A 277 -9.23 3.92 -13.99
N TYR A 278 -8.23 3.31 -13.35
CA TYR A 278 -6.90 3.22 -13.90
C TYR A 278 -6.88 2.29 -15.12
N VAL A 279 -6.27 2.74 -16.20
CA VAL A 279 -5.98 1.93 -17.40
C VAL A 279 -4.46 1.92 -17.63
N SER A 280 -3.87 0.75 -17.83
CA SER A 280 -2.43 0.62 -18.03
C SER A 280 -2.02 1.07 -19.43
N ILE A 281 -1.30 2.20 -19.52
CA ILE A 281 -0.74 2.69 -20.79
C ILE A 281 0.31 1.74 -21.37
N GLY A 282 1.07 1.02 -20.52
CA GLY A 282 2.03 0.01 -20.97
C GLY A 282 1.35 -1.16 -21.68
N LYS A 283 0.28 -1.71 -21.10
CA LYS A 283 -0.53 -2.76 -21.76
C LYS A 283 -1.14 -2.26 -23.07
N TYR A 284 -1.63 -1.02 -23.09
CA TYR A 284 -2.15 -0.41 -24.31
C TYR A 284 -1.09 -0.31 -25.40
N MET A 285 0.11 0.21 -25.08
CA MET A 285 1.22 0.32 -26.04
C MET A 285 1.66 -1.06 -26.57
N ALA A 286 1.71 -2.07 -25.71
CA ALA A 286 2.02 -3.45 -26.12
C ALA A 286 0.96 -4.01 -27.08
N ASN A 287 -0.32 -3.84 -26.76
CA ASN A 287 -1.41 -4.31 -27.63
C ASN A 287 -1.47 -3.58 -28.97
N LYS A 288 -1.07 -2.31 -29.00
CA LYS A 288 -0.94 -1.51 -30.24
C LYS A 288 0.32 -1.85 -31.06
N GLY A 289 1.26 -2.61 -30.49
CA GLY A 289 2.54 -2.90 -31.13
C GLY A 289 3.56 -1.76 -31.06
N TYR A 290 3.34 -0.73 -30.24
CA TYR A 290 4.27 0.39 -30.07
C TYR A 290 5.51 -0.01 -29.28
N LEU A 291 5.32 -0.75 -28.19
CA LEU A 291 6.41 -1.16 -27.30
C LEU A 291 6.08 -2.51 -26.65
N PRO A 292 6.96 -3.53 -26.72
CA PRO A 292 6.71 -4.82 -26.07
C PRO A 292 6.49 -4.67 -24.57
N LEU A 293 5.63 -5.50 -23.98
CA LEU A 293 5.29 -5.41 -22.55
C LEU A 293 6.53 -5.51 -21.62
N ALA A 294 7.56 -6.24 -22.02
CA ALA A 294 8.82 -6.32 -21.29
C ALA A 294 9.59 -4.98 -21.23
N GLN A 295 9.30 -4.06 -22.15
CA GLN A 295 9.94 -2.76 -22.27
C GLN A 295 9.04 -1.61 -21.77
N THR A 296 7.80 -1.89 -21.33
CA THR A 296 6.85 -0.86 -20.86
C THR A 296 7.14 -0.39 -19.42
N SER A 297 8.40 -0.12 -19.11
CA SER A 297 8.81 0.62 -17.90
C SER A 297 8.61 2.13 -18.11
N MET A 298 8.70 2.93 -17.05
CA MET A 298 8.68 4.39 -17.17
C MET A 298 9.74 4.88 -18.15
N GLN A 299 10.98 4.38 -17.99
CA GLN A 299 12.11 4.76 -18.83
C GLN A 299 11.89 4.37 -20.29
N GLY A 300 11.38 3.15 -20.55
CA GLY A 300 11.09 2.68 -21.90
C GLY A 300 9.98 3.50 -22.58
N ILE A 301 8.89 3.77 -21.86
CA ILE A 301 7.77 4.59 -22.36
C ILE A 301 8.24 6.03 -22.63
N LYS A 302 9.01 6.62 -21.71
CA LYS A 302 9.59 7.97 -21.86
C LYS A 302 10.48 8.05 -23.10
N ALA A 303 11.44 7.14 -23.23
CA ALA A 303 12.36 7.10 -24.37
C ALA A 303 11.60 6.93 -25.69
N TRP A 304 10.58 6.06 -25.72
CA TRP A 304 9.78 5.83 -26.91
C TRP A 304 8.96 7.07 -27.32
N LEU A 305 8.27 7.71 -26.36
CA LEU A 305 7.46 8.91 -26.61
C LEU A 305 8.29 10.15 -26.96
N GLN A 306 9.55 10.22 -26.53
CA GLN A 306 10.46 11.28 -26.98
C GLN A 306 10.76 11.18 -28.49
N GLN A 307 10.79 9.96 -29.04
CA GLN A 307 10.95 9.71 -30.48
C GLN A 307 9.63 9.78 -31.25
N HIS A 308 8.50 9.72 -30.53
CA HIS A 308 7.14 9.62 -31.08
C HIS A 308 6.20 10.66 -30.42
N PRO A 309 6.52 11.97 -30.48
CA PRO A 309 5.79 12.99 -29.73
C PRO A 309 4.31 13.12 -30.14
N GLN A 310 3.98 12.73 -31.38
CA GLN A 310 2.62 12.75 -31.91
C GLN A 310 1.69 11.71 -31.26
N GLN A 311 2.23 10.64 -30.68
CA GLN A 311 1.45 9.62 -29.94
C GLN A 311 1.25 9.97 -28.46
N LEU A 312 1.86 11.04 -27.95
CA LEU A 312 1.84 11.39 -26.54
C LEU A 312 0.42 11.59 -26.00
N ALA A 313 -0.39 12.38 -26.71
CA ALA A 313 -1.77 12.67 -26.32
C ALA A 313 -2.64 11.40 -26.34
N GLU A 314 -2.47 10.56 -27.36
CA GLU A 314 -3.18 9.29 -27.50
C GLU A 314 -2.84 8.34 -26.35
N VAL A 315 -1.55 8.08 -26.12
CA VAL A 315 -1.05 7.09 -25.15
C VAL A 315 -1.41 7.52 -23.72
N LEU A 316 -1.08 8.76 -23.32
CA LEU A 316 -1.37 9.22 -21.97
C LEU A 316 -2.88 9.35 -21.74
N GLY A 317 -3.65 9.74 -22.77
CA GLY A 317 -5.10 9.87 -22.72
C GLY A 317 -5.87 8.56 -22.47
N GLN A 318 -5.24 7.40 -22.71
CA GLN A 318 -5.87 6.09 -22.46
C GLN A 318 -6.20 5.85 -20.99
N ASN A 319 -5.46 6.48 -20.07
CA ASN A 319 -5.75 6.40 -18.64
C ASN A 319 -6.63 7.59 -18.24
N PRO A 320 -7.95 7.41 -18.06
CA PRO A 320 -8.83 8.54 -17.73
C PRO A 320 -8.63 9.04 -16.29
N SER A 321 -8.00 8.25 -15.42
CA SER A 321 -7.72 8.60 -14.03
C SER A 321 -6.75 9.78 -13.92
N TYR A 322 -7.06 10.75 -13.07
CA TYR A 322 -6.23 11.93 -12.81
C TYR A 322 -6.20 12.22 -11.31
N VAL A 323 -5.00 12.53 -10.80
CA VAL A 323 -4.72 12.82 -9.38
C VAL A 323 -4.40 14.30 -9.24
N PHE A 324 -4.97 14.92 -8.21
CA PHE A 324 -4.67 16.29 -7.79
C PHE A 324 -3.77 16.25 -6.55
N PHE A 325 -2.91 17.25 -6.41
CA PHE A 325 -1.90 17.28 -5.36
C PHE A 325 -2.07 18.44 -4.38
N ARG A 326 -1.36 18.36 -3.25
CA ARG A 326 -1.03 19.49 -2.39
C ARG A 326 0.49 19.64 -2.42
N ALA A 327 0.95 20.88 -2.47
CA ALA A 327 2.36 21.19 -2.40
C ALA A 327 2.74 21.66 -0.99
N SER A 328 3.90 21.25 -0.52
CA SER A 328 4.54 21.82 0.66
C SER A 328 6.03 21.98 0.44
N ALA A 329 6.60 23.07 0.96
CA ALA A 329 8.05 23.17 1.10
C ALA A 329 8.51 22.08 2.08
N GLU A 330 9.58 21.37 1.75
CA GLU A 330 10.07 20.29 2.60
C GLU A 330 10.78 20.80 3.86
N PRO A 331 10.53 20.18 5.02
CA PRO A 331 11.56 19.65 5.89
C PRO A 331 11.95 18.22 5.45
N ALA A 332 13.21 17.83 5.70
CA ALA A 332 13.93 16.67 5.17
C ALA A 332 13.37 15.24 5.43
N SER A 333 12.12 15.06 5.89
CA SER A 333 11.52 13.73 6.15
C SER A 333 10.91 13.11 4.88
N GLY A 334 10.61 11.80 4.83
CA GLY A 334 9.94 11.14 3.67
C GLY A 334 8.45 11.50 3.46
N PRO A 335 7.77 10.93 2.44
CA PRO A 335 6.37 11.26 2.10
C PRO A 335 5.40 10.82 3.20
N THR A 336 4.27 11.51 3.35
CA THR A 336 3.27 11.16 4.37
C THR A 336 2.38 10.01 3.90
N GLY A 337 2.42 8.87 4.60
CA GLY A 337 1.55 7.71 4.31
C GLY A 337 0.13 7.85 4.86
N ALA A 338 -0.71 6.84 4.62
CA ALA A 338 -2.11 6.79 5.07
C ALA A 338 -2.31 6.91 6.59
N LEU A 339 -1.31 6.56 7.41
CA LEU A 339 -1.35 6.80 8.86
C LEU A 339 -1.26 8.31 9.20
N GLY A 340 -0.81 9.14 8.28
CA GLY A 340 -0.58 10.58 8.49
C GLY A 340 0.78 10.87 9.11
N VAL A 341 1.79 10.03 8.83
CA VAL A 341 3.18 10.15 9.30
C VAL A 341 4.16 9.97 8.12
N PRO A 342 5.37 10.55 8.17
CA PRO A 342 6.35 10.38 7.10
C PRO A 342 6.85 8.93 7.02
N LEU A 343 7.02 8.44 5.79
CA LEU A 343 7.51 7.10 5.49
C LEU A 343 9.04 7.05 5.53
N THR A 344 9.55 5.92 6.00
CA THR A 344 10.97 5.62 6.18
C THR A 344 11.43 4.64 5.11
N LYS A 345 12.44 5.04 4.31
CA LYS A 345 13.02 4.21 3.24
C LYS A 345 13.36 2.81 3.77
N GLY A 346 12.73 1.79 3.20
CA GLY A 346 12.96 0.39 3.54
C GLY A 346 12.44 -0.06 4.89
N TYR A 347 11.73 0.78 5.66
CA TYR A 347 11.15 0.44 6.96
C TYR A 347 9.67 0.80 7.07
N SER A 348 9.06 1.30 5.99
CA SER A 348 7.62 1.51 5.87
C SER A 348 7.02 0.66 4.77
N ALA A 349 5.79 0.24 4.96
CA ALA A 349 5.06 -0.53 3.97
C ALA A 349 3.59 -0.10 3.87
N ALA A 350 3.03 -0.23 2.66
CA ALA A 350 1.60 -0.17 2.45
C ALA A 350 0.97 -1.55 2.62
N VAL A 351 -0.15 -1.61 3.33
CA VAL A 351 -0.88 -2.84 3.65
C VAL A 351 -2.38 -2.68 3.40
N ASP A 352 -3.12 -3.79 3.42
CA ASP A 352 -4.57 -3.75 3.48
C ASP A 352 -5.04 -3.56 4.93
N SER A 353 -5.54 -2.36 5.25
CA SER A 353 -6.01 -2.00 6.59
C SER A 353 -7.28 -2.72 7.05
N HIS A 354 -7.91 -3.55 6.20
CA HIS A 354 -8.97 -4.46 6.63
C HIS A 354 -8.43 -5.65 7.42
N PHE A 355 -7.17 -6.03 7.19
CA PHE A 355 -6.54 -7.18 7.84
C PHE A 355 -5.39 -6.77 8.78
N MET A 356 -4.75 -5.64 8.48
CA MET A 356 -3.59 -5.15 9.22
C MET A 356 -3.93 -3.89 10.04
N ASN A 357 -3.44 -3.84 11.27
CA ASN A 357 -3.49 -2.68 12.15
C ASN A 357 -2.51 -1.62 11.65
N LEU A 358 -3.05 -0.54 11.07
CA LEU A 358 -2.23 0.57 10.58
C LEU A 358 -1.40 1.18 11.74
N GLY A 359 -0.09 1.31 11.51
CA GLY A 359 0.94 1.75 12.43
C GLY A 359 1.71 0.63 13.12
N ALA A 360 1.18 -0.61 13.13
CA ALA A 360 1.83 -1.74 13.79
C ALA A 360 3.16 -2.11 13.12
N PRO A 361 4.14 -2.63 13.90
CA PRO A 361 5.30 -3.30 13.32
C PRO A 361 4.87 -4.55 12.54
N LEU A 362 5.51 -4.76 11.39
CA LEU A 362 5.21 -5.82 10.44
C LEU A 362 6.53 -6.45 9.99
N PHE A 363 6.77 -7.69 10.40
CA PHE A 363 7.88 -8.46 9.86
C PHE A 363 7.52 -8.97 8.48
N VAL A 364 8.39 -8.75 7.49
CA VAL A 364 8.20 -9.21 6.11
C VAL A 364 9.39 -10.08 5.73
N ALA A 365 9.11 -11.30 5.27
CA ALA A 365 10.10 -12.20 4.67
C ALA A 365 9.81 -12.35 3.17
N THR A 366 10.74 -11.94 2.33
CA THR A 366 10.61 -11.95 0.86
C THR A 366 11.97 -12.02 0.17
N THR A 367 12.04 -11.69 -1.12
CA THR A 367 13.25 -11.69 -1.95
C THR A 367 13.63 -10.26 -2.34
N HIS A 368 14.92 -9.94 -2.26
CA HIS A 368 15.44 -8.65 -2.69
C HIS A 368 15.49 -8.56 -4.23
N PRO A 369 14.90 -7.54 -4.86
CA PRO A 369 14.64 -7.51 -6.30
C PRO A 369 15.89 -7.36 -7.19
N ALA A 370 17.02 -6.90 -6.63
CA ALA A 370 18.25 -6.71 -7.40
C ALA A 370 19.20 -7.91 -7.42
N ASN A 371 19.24 -8.70 -6.35
CA ASN A 371 20.27 -9.74 -6.15
C ASN A 371 19.68 -11.13 -5.86
N GLY A 372 18.36 -11.25 -5.66
CA GLY A 372 17.70 -12.53 -5.42
C GLY A 372 17.91 -13.13 -4.03
N PHE A 373 18.63 -12.45 -3.13
CA PHE A 373 18.81 -12.93 -1.75
C PHE A 373 17.58 -12.67 -0.89
N GLY A 374 17.49 -13.38 0.24
CA GLY A 374 16.42 -13.17 1.22
C GLY A 374 16.41 -11.73 1.75
N LEU A 375 15.24 -11.11 1.70
CA LEU A 375 14.94 -9.81 2.29
C LEU A 375 13.97 -10.03 3.44
N ASN A 376 14.54 -10.16 4.64
CA ASN A 376 13.79 -10.22 5.89
C ASN A 376 13.94 -8.88 6.60
N ARG A 377 12.85 -8.31 7.11
CA ARG A 377 12.89 -7.02 7.83
C ARG A 377 11.67 -6.78 8.71
N LEU A 378 11.90 -6.16 9.87
CA LEU A 378 10.83 -5.54 10.65
C LEU A 378 10.54 -4.12 10.14
N MET A 379 9.36 -3.91 9.56
CA MET A 379 8.90 -2.66 8.98
C MET A 379 7.70 -2.12 9.78
N MET A 380 7.15 -0.97 9.38
CA MET A 380 5.92 -0.39 9.94
C MET A 380 4.83 -0.31 8.87
N ALA A 381 3.63 -0.79 9.21
CA ALA A 381 2.44 -0.68 8.37
C ALA A 381 1.90 0.76 8.38
N GLN A 382 2.61 1.71 7.76
CA GLN A 382 2.30 3.16 7.85
C GLN A 382 1.45 3.69 6.70
N ASP A 383 1.18 2.86 5.69
CA ASP A 383 0.51 3.28 4.47
C ASP A 383 -0.54 2.27 3.99
N THR A 384 -1.33 2.68 3.01
CA THR A 384 -2.30 1.82 2.31
C THR A 384 -2.33 2.16 0.83
N GLY A 385 -2.82 1.25 -0.01
CA GLY A 385 -2.98 1.53 -1.44
C GLY A 385 -4.19 0.80 -2.02
N SER A 386 -4.87 1.41 -2.99
CA SER A 386 -6.10 0.83 -3.56
C SER A 386 -5.89 -0.53 -4.25
N ALA A 387 -4.66 -0.79 -4.70
CA ALA A 387 -4.25 -2.07 -5.30
C ALA A 387 -3.70 -3.07 -4.26
N ILE A 388 -3.53 -2.66 -3.01
CA ILE A 388 -2.97 -3.46 -1.91
C ILE A 388 -4.15 -4.07 -1.16
N ASN A 389 -4.58 -5.25 -1.59
CA ASN A 389 -5.74 -5.95 -1.04
C ASN A 389 -5.35 -7.37 -0.64
N GLY A 390 -5.82 -7.83 0.51
CA GLY A 390 -5.53 -9.16 1.07
C GLY A 390 -4.66 -9.12 2.34
N ALA A 391 -4.76 -10.17 3.16
CA ALA A 391 -4.09 -10.22 4.46
C ALA A 391 -2.57 -10.39 4.33
N VAL A 392 -2.12 -11.17 3.34
CA VAL A 392 -0.68 -11.35 3.04
C VAL A 392 -0.31 -10.55 1.78
N ARG A 393 -0.48 -9.24 1.84
CA ARG A 393 -0.20 -8.33 0.71
C ARG A 393 0.53 -7.09 1.22
N VAL A 394 1.73 -6.86 0.70
CA VAL A 394 2.60 -5.75 1.13
C VAL A 394 3.15 -4.99 -0.07
N ASP A 395 3.09 -3.66 -0.04
CA ASP A 395 3.89 -2.81 -0.92
C ASP A 395 5.06 -2.23 -0.12
N TYR A 396 6.29 -2.57 -0.52
CA TYR A 396 7.52 -2.19 0.16
C TYR A 396 7.97 -0.80 -0.27
N PHE A 397 8.14 0.14 0.67
CA PHE A 397 8.59 1.49 0.35
C PHE A 397 10.12 1.54 0.17
N TRP A 398 10.60 1.72 -1.06
CA TRP A 398 12.03 1.77 -1.37
C TRP A 398 12.70 3.13 -1.15
N GLY A 399 11.95 4.14 -0.70
CA GLY A 399 12.44 5.51 -0.54
C GLY A 399 12.20 6.35 -1.79
N TYR A 400 13.13 7.25 -2.10
CA TYR A 400 12.98 8.26 -3.14
C TYR A 400 14.03 8.13 -4.25
N GLY A 401 13.67 8.60 -5.45
CA GLY A 401 14.57 8.71 -6.59
C GLY A 401 14.72 7.46 -7.46
N ASP A 402 15.62 7.56 -8.44
CA ASP A 402 15.74 6.59 -9.53
C ASP A 402 16.15 5.19 -9.07
N GLU A 403 17.06 5.08 -8.09
CA GLU A 403 17.48 3.80 -7.53
C GLU A 403 16.30 3.10 -6.84
N ALA A 404 15.53 3.85 -6.04
CA ALA A 404 14.33 3.34 -5.38
C ALA A 404 13.29 2.90 -6.41
N GLY A 405 13.10 3.68 -7.49
CA GLY A 405 12.20 3.35 -8.59
C GLY A 405 12.62 2.08 -9.34
N ALA A 406 13.92 1.88 -9.58
CA ALA A 406 14.44 0.69 -10.23
C ALA A 406 14.24 -0.58 -9.39
N LEU A 407 14.40 -0.48 -8.06
CA LEU A 407 14.12 -1.59 -7.13
C LEU A 407 12.62 -1.88 -7.04
N ALA A 408 11.81 -0.83 -6.87
CA ALA A 408 10.36 -0.92 -6.79
C ALA A 408 9.75 -1.59 -8.04
N GLY A 409 10.14 -1.14 -9.24
CA GLY A 409 9.62 -1.66 -10.50
C GLY A 409 9.96 -3.13 -10.80
N LYS A 410 11.02 -3.67 -10.18
CA LYS A 410 11.41 -5.09 -10.30
C LYS A 410 10.76 -5.98 -9.23
N MET A 411 10.18 -5.38 -8.19
CA MET A 411 9.70 -6.14 -7.05
C MET A 411 8.31 -6.71 -7.29
N LYS A 412 8.25 -8.02 -7.47
CA LYS A 412 7.02 -8.82 -7.43
C LYS A 412 7.39 -10.24 -7.01
N TYR A 413 7.39 -10.48 -5.71
CA TYR A 413 7.86 -11.73 -5.13
C TYR A 413 6.86 -12.32 -4.15
N PRO A 414 6.89 -13.65 -3.93
CA PRO A 414 6.23 -14.25 -2.78
C PRO A 414 6.74 -13.61 -1.48
N GLY A 415 5.88 -13.53 -0.48
CA GLY A 415 6.33 -13.17 0.86
C GLY A 415 5.40 -13.63 1.95
N TYR A 416 5.93 -13.57 3.16
CA TYR A 416 5.30 -13.99 4.41
C TYR A 416 5.33 -12.83 5.38
N VAL A 417 4.30 -12.71 6.20
CA VAL A 417 4.15 -11.56 7.10
C VAL A 417 3.79 -11.97 8.52
N TRP A 418 4.36 -11.25 9.48
CA TRP A 418 3.98 -11.33 10.88
C TRP A 418 3.67 -9.95 11.40
N GLN A 419 2.45 -9.74 11.88
CA GLN A 419 2.08 -8.48 12.52
C GLN A 419 2.47 -8.55 14.00
N LEU A 420 3.23 -7.59 14.50
CA LEU A 420 3.55 -7.48 15.92
C LEU A 420 2.54 -6.54 16.56
N LEU A 421 1.82 -7.04 17.56
CA LEU A 421 0.84 -6.25 18.31
C LEU A 421 1.25 -6.14 19.78
N PRO A 422 0.85 -5.06 20.48
CA PRO A 422 0.94 -4.96 21.92
C PRO A 422 0.57 -6.28 22.59
N ASN A 423 1.35 -6.70 23.59
CA ASN A 423 1.03 -7.89 24.36
C ASN A 423 -0.43 -7.85 24.86
N GLY A 424 -1.19 -8.91 24.58
CA GLY A 424 -2.61 -9.03 24.94
C GLY A 424 -3.56 -8.28 24.00
N MET A 425 -3.10 -7.74 22.87
CA MET A 425 -3.95 -7.16 21.83
C MET A 425 -4.22 -8.19 20.72
N LEU A 426 -5.49 -8.38 20.38
CA LEU A 426 -5.90 -9.18 19.22
C LEU A 426 -5.82 -8.39 17.91
N PRO A 427 -5.52 -9.06 16.78
CA PRO A 427 -5.66 -8.49 15.45
C PRO A 427 -7.08 -7.98 15.17
N GLN A 428 -7.20 -6.86 14.46
CA GLN A 428 -8.49 -6.28 14.11
C GLN A 428 -8.80 -6.49 12.63
N VAL A 429 -9.96 -7.07 12.33
CA VAL A 429 -10.49 -7.20 10.96
C VAL A 429 -11.72 -6.32 10.80
N LYS A 430 -11.70 -5.44 9.79
CA LYS A 430 -12.75 -4.42 9.55
C LYS A 430 -13.83 -4.89 8.60
#